data_AF-A0A2V9XUH9-F1
#
_entry.id   AF-A0A2V9XUH9-F1
#
_cell.length_a   1.000
_cell.length_b   1.000
_cell.length_c   1.000
_cell.angle_alpha   90.00
_cell.angle_beta   90.00
_cell.angle_gamma   90.00
#
_symmetry.space_group_name_H-M   'P 1'
#
loop_
_entity.id
_entity.type
_entity.pdbx_description
1 polymer ?
#
loop_
_entity_poly.entity_id
_entity_poly.type
_entity_poly.pdbx_seq_one_letter_code
_entity_poly.pdbx_strand_id
1 'polypeptide(L)'
;MLGFALVVMIAVAAWRSVPVRFGWPEVSRASNQSSRWLQGSASDNLALLAGQSQGHAPAVKPGRLIYSYSVIPGGVQDSYELERASVRDRLVSQHFAGFDYQRARMVRLEEAKLVYLSYRMNNRVFWTKKKVRLARGEKLISDGKIMARTRCGNQVSEKAQKA
;
A
#
# COMPACT_ATOMS: atom_id res chain seq x y z
N MET A 1 59.21 -27.70 -34.47
CA MET A 1 60.26 -26.74 -34.06
C MET A 1 60.31 -25.64 -35.11
N LEU A 2 60.67 -24.41 -34.72
CA LEU A 2 60.93 -23.24 -35.59
C LEU A 2 59.67 -22.71 -36.33
N GLY A 3 59.52 -21.41 -36.60
CA GLY A 3 60.41 -20.28 -36.32
C GLY A 3 59.68 -18.92 -36.20
N PHE A 4 60.46 -17.88 -35.90
CA PHE A 4 60.04 -16.51 -35.55
C PHE A 4 59.79 -15.58 -36.77
N ALA A 5 59.37 -14.34 -36.43
CA ALA A 5 59.40 -13.08 -37.21
C ALA A 5 58.18 -12.81 -38.12
N LEU A 6 57.41 -11.72 -37.99
CA LEU A 6 57.65 -10.25 -37.83
C LEU A 6 57.69 -9.54 -39.20
N VAL A 7 57.29 -8.25 -39.23
CA VAL A 7 57.44 -7.25 -40.32
C VAL A 7 56.31 -7.30 -41.38
N VAL A 8 55.67 -6.21 -41.88
CA VAL A 8 55.31 -4.84 -41.43
C VAL A 8 54.64 -4.12 -42.63
N MET A 9 53.48 -3.47 -42.43
CA MET A 9 52.94 -2.25 -43.11
C MET A 9 52.75 -2.13 -44.65
N ILE A 10 51.87 -1.16 -45.03
CA ILE A 10 51.64 -0.51 -46.37
C ILE A 10 50.75 -1.32 -47.36
N ALA A 11 49.73 -0.77 -48.06
CA ALA A 11 48.95 0.49 -47.93
C ALA A 11 47.63 0.53 -48.77
N VAL A 12 46.68 1.40 -48.37
CA VAL A 12 45.68 2.20 -49.15
C VAL A 12 44.95 1.60 -50.38
N ALA A 13 43.62 1.56 -50.32
CA ALA A 13 42.72 1.96 -51.42
C ALA A 13 41.42 2.56 -50.86
N ALA A 14 41.01 3.73 -51.34
CA ALA A 14 39.90 4.50 -50.75
C ALA A 14 38.59 4.36 -51.53
N TRP A 15 37.48 4.04 -50.85
CA TRP A 15 36.11 4.21 -51.38
C TRP A 15 35.24 5.14 -50.53
N ARG A 16 35.28 6.40 -50.98
CA ARG A 16 34.28 7.48 -50.93
C ARG A 16 32.90 7.12 -50.35
N SER A 17 32.59 7.73 -49.21
CA SER A 17 31.32 8.41 -48.88
C SER A 17 29.98 7.76 -49.27
N VAL A 18 29.29 7.17 -48.29
CA VAL A 18 27.82 7.06 -48.26
C VAL A 18 27.31 7.70 -46.96
N PRO A 19 26.64 8.88 -46.99
CA PRO A 19 26.07 9.48 -45.79
C PRO A 19 24.72 8.83 -45.46
N VAL A 20 24.73 7.69 -44.77
CA VAL A 20 23.49 7.09 -44.26
C VAL A 20 22.99 7.92 -43.08
N ARG A 21 22.15 8.92 -43.38
CA ARG A 21 21.39 9.68 -42.38
C ARG A 21 20.31 8.78 -41.77
N PHE A 22 20.70 7.94 -40.81
CA PHE A 22 19.76 7.28 -39.92
C PHE A 22 19.05 8.34 -39.09
N GLY A 23 17.84 8.70 -39.51
CA GLY A 23 16.96 9.60 -38.76
C GLY A 23 16.47 8.91 -37.51
N TRP A 24 16.98 9.31 -36.35
CA TRP A 24 16.41 8.95 -35.06
C TRP A 24 15.05 9.66 -34.92
N PRO A 25 14.00 9.00 -34.40
CA PRO A 25 12.76 9.69 -34.07
C PRO A 25 13.05 10.74 -32.99
N GLU A 26 12.52 11.94 -33.18
CA GLU A 26 12.67 13.07 -32.29
C GLU A 26 12.02 12.76 -30.94
N VAL A 27 12.81 12.34 -29.95
CA VAL A 27 12.35 12.20 -28.57
C VAL A 27 12.05 13.61 -28.06
N SER A 28 10.77 13.96 -28.04
CA SER A 28 10.27 15.24 -27.53
C SER A 28 10.88 15.52 -26.16
N ARG A 29 11.53 16.68 -26.02
CA ARG A 29 12.25 17.10 -24.79
C ARG A 29 11.26 17.39 -23.65
N ALA A 30 10.76 16.32 -23.02
CA ALA A 30 9.87 16.37 -21.87
C ALA A 30 10.64 16.68 -20.57
N SER A 31 11.15 17.91 -20.45
CA SER A 31 11.87 18.35 -19.24
C SER A 31 11.66 19.85 -18.94
N ASN A 32 10.49 20.19 -18.39
CA ASN A 32 10.33 21.45 -17.66
C ASN A 32 9.34 21.32 -16.48
N GLN A 33 9.62 20.36 -15.59
CA GLN A 33 8.98 20.23 -14.27
C GLN A 33 10.04 20.29 -13.15
N SER A 34 10.99 21.22 -13.24
CA SER A 34 12.09 21.35 -12.28
C SER A 34 12.42 22.82 -11.97
N SER A 35 11.44 23.53 -11.41
CA SER A 35 11.62 24.90 -10.89
C SER A 35 10.61 25.28 -9.79
N ARG A 36 9.39 24.71 -9.80
CA ARG A 36 8.31 25.02 -8.84
C ARG A 36 8.62 24.65 -7.36
N TRP A 37 9.64 23.83 -7.10
CA TRP A 37 9.98 23.38 -5.74
C TRP A 37 10.88 24.34 -4.95
N LEU A 38 11.35 25.44 -5.54
CA LEU A 38 12.26 26.42 -4.90
C LEU A 38 11.61 27.78 -4.61
N GLN A 39 10.28 27.93 -4.76
CA GLN A 39 9.58 29.22 -4.65
C GLN A 39 8.42 29.25 -3.64
N GLY A 40 8.10 28.15 -2.97
CA GLY A 40 7.17 28.15 -1.84
C GLY A 40 7.89 28.42 -0.52
N SER A 41 7.29 29.19 0.39
CA SER A 41 7.85 29.38 1.73
C SER A 41 7.90 28.05 2.50
N ALA A 42 8.75 27.95 3.53
CA ALA A 42 8.78 26.75 4.38
C ALA A 42 7.40 26.47 5.01
N SER A 43 6.64 27.52 5.32
CA SER A 43 5.24 27.48 5.77
C SER A 43 4.27 26.91 4.74
N ASP A 44 4.38 27.26 3.45
CA ASP A 44 3.50 26.73 2.40
C ASP A 44 3.73 25.23 2.20
N ASN A 45 5.01 24.83 2.19
CA ASN A 45 5.40 23.43 2.13
C ASN A 45 4.94 22.65 3.38
N LEU A 46 5.04 23.25 4.57
CA LEU A 46 4.47 22.66 5.80
C LEU A 46 2.95 22.54 5.74
N ALA A 47 2.24 23.54 5.23
CA ALA A 47 0.78 23.51 5.10
C ALA A 47 0.32 22.42 4.12
N LEU A 48 1.03 22.25 3.00
CA LEU A 48 0.77 21.18 2.03
C LEU A 48 1.06 19.80 2.62
N LEU A 49 2.20 19.63 3.32
CA LEU A 49 2.55 18.41 4.05
C LEU A 49 1.60 18.12 5.22
N ALA A 50 1.08 19.14 5.89
CA ALA A 50 0.05 19.02 6.91
C ALA A 50 -1.29 18.57 6.32
N GLY A 51 -1.69 19.12 5.17
CA GLY A 51 -2.85 18.66 4.40
C GLY A 51 -2.73 17.20 3.95
N GLN A 52 -1.52 16.71 3.70
CA GLN A 52 -1.24 15.30 3.41
C GLN A 52 -1.11 14.40 4.66
N SER A 53 -0.73 14.96 5.81
CA SER A 53 -0.55 14.20 7.06
C SER A 53 -1.83 14.03 7.88
N GLN A 54 -2.86 14.84 7.61
CA GLN A 54 -4.24 14.50 7.94
C GLN A 54 -4.64 13.26 7.13
N GLY A 55 -4.41 12.08 7.72
CA GLY A 55 -4.55 10.79 7.05
C GLY A 55 -5.88 10.67 6.34
N HIS A 56 -5.83 10.26 5.06
CA HIS A 56 -7.00 10.17 4.18
C HIS A 56 -8.16 9.45 4.89
N ALA A 57 -9.16 10.21 5.32
CA ALA A 57 -10.39 9.63 5.86
C ALA A 57 -11.01 8.79 4.74
N PRO A 58 -11.10 7.46 4.87
CA PRO A 58 -11.53 6.63 3.76
C PRO A 58 -12.98 7.00 3.42
N ALA A 59 -13.25 7.20 2.13
CA ALA A 59 -14.57 7.59 1.65
C ALA A 59 -15.61 6.52 2.04
N VAL A 60 -16.37 6.80 3.10
CA VAL A 60 -17.40 5.92 3.64
C VAL A 60 -18.62 5.97 2.72
N LYS A 61 -19.15 4.81 2.31
CA LYS A 61 -20.39 4.74 1.53
C LYS A 61 -21.56 5.30 2.37
N PRO A 62 -22.46 6.12 1.80
CA PRO A 62 -23.62 6.66 2.51
C PRO A 62 -24.41 5.59 3.27
N GLY A 63 -24.89 5.92 4.46
CA GLY A 63 -25.69 5.02 5.31
C GLY A 63 -24.91 3.99 6.14
N ARG A 64 -23.57 3.92 6.05
CA ARG A 64 -22.77 3.05 6.93
C ARG A 64 -22.43 3.75 8.25
N LEU A 65 -22.71 3.08 9.38
CA LEU A 65 -22.29 3.54 10.70
C LEU A 65 -20.77 3.49 10.85
N ILE A 66 -20.17 4.60 11.30
CA ILE A 66 -18.76 4.67 11.68
C ILE A 66 -18.66 4.42 13.18
N TYR A 67 -18.09 3.27 13.58
CA TYR A 67 -17.84 3.00 14.99
C TYR A 67 -16.58 3.72 15.46
N SER A 68 -16.59 4.27 16.67
CA SER A 68 -15.39 4.84 17.30
C SER A 68 -14.26 3.82 17.34
N TYR A 69 -13.03 4.28 17.07
CA TYR A 69 -11.82 3.47 17.01
C TYR A 69 -11.82 2.33 15.96
N SER A 70 -12.66 2.46 14.91
CA SER A 70 -12.60 1.59 13.72
C SER A 70 -11.22 1.67 13.08
N VAL A 71 -10.61 0.52 12.77
CA VAL A 71 -9.43 0.48 11.90
C VAL A 71 -9.80 0.88 10.47
N ILE A 72 -10.97 0.41 10.01
CA ILE A 72 -11.59 0.77 8.73
C ILE A 72 -12.94 1.45 9.02
N PRO A 73 -13.01 2.80 9.03
CA PRO A 73 -14.25 3.56 9.15
C PRO A 73 -15.33 3.08 8.17
N GLY A 74 -16.53 2.80 8.69
CA GLY A 74 -17.64 2.23 7.90
C GLY A 74 -17.51 0.73 7.58
N GLY A 75 -16.39 0.09 7.93
CA GLY A 75 -16.18 -1.34 7.74
C GLY A 75 -16.11 -1.81 6.28
N VAL A 76 -16.19 -3.13 6.13
CA VAL A 76 -16.09 -3.88 4.86
C VAL A 76 -17.25 -4.87 4.74
N GLN A 77 -17.80 -5.02 3.54
CA GLN A 77 -18.86 -5.98 3.23
C GLN A 77 -18.34 -7.28 2.61
N ASP A 78 -17.13 -7.26 2.03
CA ASP A 78 -16.50 -8.35 1.31
C ASP A 78 -14.96 -8.21 1.34
N SER A 79 -14.26 -9.15 0.70
CA SER A 79 -12.79 -9.17 0.59
C SER A 79 -12.22 -8.03 -0.25
N TYR A 80 -12.93 -7.62 -1.30
CA TYR A 80 -12.52 -6.55 -2.21
C TYR A 80 -12.58 -5.17 -1.54
N GLU A 81 -13.54 -4.93 -0.64
CA GLU A 81 -13.56 -3.74 0.20
C GLU A 81 -12.43 -3.72 1.22
N LEU A 82 -12.02 -4.86 1.77
CA LEU A 82 -10.86 -4.97 2.65
C LEU A 82 -9.55 -4.71 1.90
N GLU A 83 -9.37 -5.32 0.72
CA GLU A 83 -8.23 -5.08 -0.16
C GLU A 83 -8.14 -3.60 -0.57
N ARG A 84 -9.25 -3.00 -1.02
CA ARG A 84 -9.30 -1.56 -1.36
C ARG A 84 -9.04 -0.65 -0.17
N ALA A 85 -9.44 -1.03 1.04
CA ALA A 85 -9.10 -0.28 2.25
C ALA A 85 -7.59 -0.34 2.51
N SER A 86 -6.98 -1.53 2.41
CA SER A 86 -5.53 -1.73 2.54
C SER A 86 -4.72 -0.98 1.48
N VAL A 87 -5.20 -0.87 0.24
CA VAL A 87 -4.53 -0.09 -0.82
C VAL A 87 -4.59 1.42 -0.55
N ARG A 88 -5.67 1.91 0.09
CA ARG A 88 -5.91 3.35 0.29
C ARG A 88 -5.37 3.89 1.62
N ASP A 89 -5.28 3.06 2.65
CA ASP A 89 -4.85 3.48 3.99
C ASP A 89 -3.64 2.65 4.43
N ARG A 90 -2.49 3.35 4.61
CA ARG A 90 -1.22 2.75 5.02
C ARG A 90 -1.31 1.99 6.36
N LEU A 91 -2.14 2.45 7.31
CA LEU A 91 -2.30 1.74 8.59
C LEU A 91 -3.11 0.45 8.41
N VAL A 92 -4.11 0.46 7.54
CA VAL A 92 -4.86 -0.76 7.18
C VAL A 92 -3.91 -1.73 6.47
N SER A 93 -3.14 -1.26 5.49
CA SER A 93 -2.09 -2.03 4.80
C SER A 93 -1.13 -2.72 5.78
N GLN A 94 -0.54 -1.96 6.72
CA GLN A 94 0.40 -2.47 7.72
C GLN A 94 -0.28 -3.45 8.69
N HIS A 95 -1.50 -3.15 9.15
CA HIS A 95 -2.22 -3.99 10.09
C HIS A 95 -2.66 -5.33 9.46
N PHE A 96 -3.04 -5.33 8.18
CA PHE A 96 -3.45 -6.49 7.41
C PHE A 96 -2.33 -7.07 6.52
N ALA A 97 -1.06 -6.74 6.79
CA ALA A 97 0.08 -7.18 5.96
C ALA A 97 0.26 -8.71 5.92
N GLY A 98 -0.27 -9.45 6.90
CA GLY A 98 -0.27 -10.90 6.94
C GLY A 98 -1.57 -11.58 6.51
N PHE A 99 -2.52 -10.85 5.93
CA PHE A 99 -3.85 -11.33 5.54
C PHE A 99 -3.88 -11.79 4.07
N ASP A 100 -4.39 -13.01 3.82
CA ASP A 100 -4.57 -13.55 2.48
C ASP A 100 -5.96 -13.18 1.90
N TYR A 101 -5.98 -12.15 1.05
CA TYR A 101 -7.18 -11.65 0.39
C TYR A 101 -7.85 -12.67 -0.56
N GLN A 102 -7.09 -13.63 -1.11
CA GLN A 102 -7.62 -14.67 -2.00
C GLN A 102 -8.34 -15.78 -1.21
N ARG A 103 -7.92 -16.02 0.03
CA ARG A 103 -8.57 -16.95 0.97
C ARG A 103 -9.67 -16.32 1.81
N ALA A 104 -9.88 -15.01 1.70
CA ALA A 104 -10.86 -14.29 2.50
C ALA A 104 -12.29 -14.83 2.33
N ARG A 105 -12.94 -15.15 3.46
CA ARG A 105 -14.32 -15.61 3.58
C ARG A 105 -15.06 -14.77 4.61
N MET A 106 -16.35 -14.57 4.36
CA MET A 106 -17.29 -13.98 5.32
C MET A 106 -17.82 -15.09 6.23
N VAL A 107 -17.59 -14.97 7.54
CA VAL A 107 -17.98 -15.97 8.54
C VAL A 107 -18.85 -15.34 9.62
N ARG A 108 -19.56 -16.17 10.39
CA ARG A 108 -20.29 -15.75 11.60
C ARG A 108 -19.76 -16.51 12.80
N LEU A 109 -19.81 -15.88 13.98
CA LEU A 109 -19.53 -16.59 15.22
C LEU A 109 -20.72 -17.48 15.62
N GLU A 110 -20.52 -18.79 15.69
CA GLU A 110 -21.56 -19.72 16.14
C GLU A 110 -21.89 -19.62 17.64
N GLU A 111 -20.97 -19.05 18.42
CA GLU A 111 -21.08 -18.84 19.87
C GLU A 111 -20.52 -17.47 20.27
N ALA A 112 -20.84 -17.00 21.47
CA ALA A 112 -20.27 -15.76 21.99
C ALA A 112 -18.86 -16.00 22.54
N LYS A 113 -17.87 -15.21 22.10
CA LYS A 113 -16.44 -15.39 22.45
C LYS A 113 -15.86 -14.19 23.20
N LEU A 114 -14.94 -14.44 24.12
CA LEU A 114 -14.13 -13.41 24.80
C LEU A 114 -12.76 -13.29 24.12
N VAL A 115 -12.55 -12.15 23.44
CA VAL A 115 -11.41 -11.92 22.52
C VAL A 115 -10.73 -10.59 22.79
N TYR A 116 -9.50 -10.44 22.33
CA TYR A 116 -8.84 -9.16 22.19
C TYR A 116 -9.17 -8.57 20.82
N LEU A 117 -9.38 -7.25 20.77
CA LEU A 117 -9.66 -6.53 19.52
C LEU A 117 -8.53 -5.55 19.24
N SER A 118 -8.16 -5.42 17.97
CA SER A 118 -7.38 -4.25 17.55
C SER A 118 -8.28 -3.00 17.52
N TYR A 119 -7.70 -1.81 17.56
CA TYR A 119 -8.43 -0.54 17.40
C TYR A 119 -7.50 0.58 16.96
N ARG A 120 -8.02 1.56 16.21
CA ARG A 120 -7.23 2.71 15.73
C ARG A 120 -7.40 3.92 16.63
N MET A 121 -6.30 4.57 16.99
CA MET A 121 -6.27 5.84 17.74
C MET A 121 -5.01 6.60 17.34
N ASN A 122 -5.08 7.93 17.21
CA ASN A 122 -3.92 8.82 16.96
C ASN A 122 -2.99 8.33 15.84
N ASN A 123 -3.60 7.91 14.72
CA ASN A 123 -2.93 7.34 13.55
C ASN A 123 -1.98 6.16 13.86
N ARG A 124 -2.34 5.32 14.83
CA ARG A 124 -1.72 4.03 15.15
C ARG A 124 -2.81 2.98 15.41
N VAL A 125 -2.44 1.70 15.35
CA VAL A 125 -3.32 0.58 15.72
C VAL A 125 -2.79 -0.05 17.00
N PHE A 126 -3.67 -0.22 17.98
CA PHE A 126 -3.39 -0.82 19.29
C PHE A 126 -4.27 -2.05 19.50
N TRP A 127 -4.07 -2.76 20.60
CA TRP A 127 -4.89 -3.90 21.01
C TRP A 127 -5.47 -3.70 22.41
N THR A 128 -6.69 -4.21 22.65
CA THR A 128 -7.32 -4.11 23.97
C THR A 128 -6.51 -4.87 25.02
N LYS A 129 -6.35 -4.30 26.22
CA LYS A 129 -5.68 -4.98 27.35
C LYS A 129 -6.58 -6.01 28.04
N LYS A 130 -7.89 -5.81 27.99
CA LYS A 130 -8.92 -6.72 28.51
C LYS A 130 -9.65 -7.39 27.35
N LYS A 131 -10.20 -8.59 27.60
CA LYS A 131 -11.06 -9.27 26.64
C LYS A 131 -12.41 -8.54 26.50
N VAL A 132 -12.90 -8.48 25.28
CA VAL A 132 -14.21 -7.95 24.88
C VAL A 132 -15.08 -9.13 24.44
N ARG A 133 -16.37 -9.10 24.81
CA ARG A 133 -17.34 -10.11 24.35
C ARG A 133 -17.79 -9.77 22.93
N LEU A 134 -17.52 -10.68 21.99
CA LEU A 134 -18.25 -10.74 20.73
C LEU A 134 -19.49 -11.63 20.91
N ALA A 135 -20.61 -11.20 20.36
CA ALA A 135 -21.86 -11.94 20.41
C ALA A 135 -21.87 -13.09 19.39
N ARG A 136 -22.67 -14.13 19.68
CA ARG A 136 -23.11 -15.10 18.67
C ARG A 136 -23.74 -14.35 17.49
N GLY A 137 -23.45 -14.78 16.28
CA GLY A 137 -23.93 -14.18 15.03
C GLY A 137 -23.14 -12.97 14.52
N GLU A 138 -22.12 -12.49 15.26
CA GLU A 138 -21.23 -11.41 14.78
C GLU A 138 -20.58 -11.80 13.44
N LYS A 139 -20.74 -10.93 12.43
CA LYS A 139 -20.15 -11.13 11.10
C LYS A 139 -18.67 -10.73 11.11
N LEU A 140 -17.80 -11.68 10.80
CA LEU A 140 -16.36 -11.48 10.66
C LEU A 140 -15.92 -11.77 9.22
N ILE A 141 -14.79 -11.20 8.81
CA ILE A 141 -14.05 -11.60 7.63
C ILE A 141 -12.77 -12.33 8.08
N SER A 142 -12.40 -13.42 7.41
CA SER A 142 -11.25 -14.26 7.80
C SER A 142 -10.60 -14.93 6.59
N ASP A 143 -9.29 -15.04 6.60
CA ASP A 143 -8.49 -15.86 5.65
C ASP A 143 -8.16 -17.26 6.21
N GLY A 144 -8.65 -17.58 7.41
CA GLY A 144 -8.34 -18.80 8.17
C GLY A 144 -7.25 -18.63 9.23
N LYS A 145 -6.53 -17.50 9.25
CA LYS A 145 -5.44 -17.18 10.19
C LYS A 145 -5.69 -15.89 10.96
N ILE A 146 -6.09 -14.84 10.24
CA ILE A 146 -6.46 -13.53 10.75
C ILE A 146 -7.97 -13.38 10.59
N MET A 147 -8.63 -12.87 11.63
CA MET A 147 -10.05 -12.54 11.62
C MET A 147 -10.23 -11.05 11.90
N ALA A 148 -11.22 -10.41 11.28
CA ALA A 148 -11.60 -9.03 11.59
C ALA A 148 -13.11 -8.81 11.59
N ARG A 149 -13.57 -7.84 12.40
CA ARG A 149 -14.97 -7.43 12.46
C ARG A 149 -15.34 -6.67 11.20
N THR A 150 -16.29 -7.21 10.44
CA THR A 150 -16.78 -6.60 9.18
C THR A 150 -17.16 -5.14 9.35
N ARG A 151 -17.93 -4.81 10.40
CA ARG A 151 -18.46 -3.46 10.64
C ARG A 151 -17.43 -2.35 10.92
N CYS A 152 -16.16 -2.67 11.19
CA CYS A 152 -15.16 -1.67 11.62
C CYS A 152 -13.70 -2.00 11.27
N GLY A 153 -13.40 -3.15 10.68
CA GLY A 153 -12.05 -3.59 10.33
C GLY A 153 -11.15 -3.97 11.51
N ASN A 154 -11.67 -4.00 12.74
CA ASN A 154 -10.87 -4.34 13.93
C ASN A 154 -10.58 -5.84 13.93
N GLN A 155 -9.30 -6.22 13.94
CA GLN A 155 -8.89 -7.62 14.03
C GLN A 155 -9.28 -8.24 15.37
N VAL A 156 -9.45 -9.56 15.36
CA VAL A 156 -9.88 -10.39 16.47
C VAL A 156 -8.77 -11.38 16.80
N SER A 157 -8.39 -11.48 18.07
CA SER A 157 -7.44 -12.49 18.54
C SER A 157 -7.89 -13.10 19.86
N GLU A 158 -7.78 -14.42 20.00
CA GLU A 158 -8.12 -15.11 21.25
C GLU A 158 -7.02 -14.95 22.33
N LYS A 159 -5.80 -14.57 21.90
CA LYS A 159 -4.60 -14.35 22.72
C LYS A 159 -4.24 -12.87 22.79
N ALA A 160 -3.73 -12.41 23.93
CA ALA A 160 -3.26 -11.04 24.08
C ALA A 160 -2.19 -10.73 23.03
N GLN A 161 -2.29 -9.56 22.40
CA GLN A 161 -1.32 -9.06 21.42
C GLN A 161 -0.46 -7.96 22.07
N LYS A 162 0.75 -7.78 21.55
CA LYS A 162 1.60 -6.66 21.96
C LYS A 162 1.03 -5.35 21.40
N ALA A 163 1.16 -4.28 22.18
CA ALA A 163 0.75 -2.92 21.81
C ALA A 163 1.90 -2.17 21.11
#